data_AF-A0A9X2AF62-F1
#
_entry.id   AF-A0A9X2AF62-F1
#
_cell.length_a   1.000
_cell.length_b   1.000
_cell.length_c   1.000
_cell.angle_alpha   90.00
_cell.angle_beta   90.00
_cell.angle_gamma   90.00
#
_symmetry.space_group_name_H-M   'P 1'
#
loop_
_entity.id
_entity.type
_entity.pdbx_description
1 polymer ?
#
loop_
_entity_poly.entity_id
_entity_poly.type
_entity_poly.pdbx_seq_one_letter_code
_entity_poly.pdbx_strand_id
1 'polypeptide(L)'
;MQRLGIFLLAVALATAAPRLAAAQDGGFPVQTTASTQFVMQNGEVVKRDGNQITPLSQNVKLASGVKINYKNGIVEMPADKLNASGKKITLREGDYVRADGGVVFATPGSAAAAKGAAPTPPGAIYEKYVQRGPGYADPAQRVPMLNKKIELLNQKISLLSQGRSDLPDTKALDAQLMDLDAQLNAPVK
;
A
#
# COMPACT_ATOMS: atom_id res chain seq x y z
N MET A 1 14.62 -48.70 -55.13
CA MET A 1 14.76 -47.22 -55.12
C MET A 1 13.37 -46.66 -54.86
N GLN A 2 13.12 -45.61 -54.05
CA GLN A 2 13.95 -44.81 -53.13
C GLN A 2 12.98 -44.22 -52.08
N ARG A 3 13.45 -43.99 -50.84
CA ARG A 3 12.58 -43.62 -49.69
C ARG A 3 12.03 -42.20 -49.85
N LEU A 4 10.72 -41.99 -49.65
CA LEU A 4 10.14 -40.64 -49.50
C LEU A 4 10.08 -40.27 -48.01
N GLY A 5 10.57 -39.07 -47.67
CA GLY A 5 11.01 -38.74 -46.32
C GLY A 5 9.94 -38.20 -45.37
N ILE A 6 10.10 -38.53 -44.08
CA ILE A 6 9.47 -37.86 -42.94
C ILE A 6 10.17 -36.50 -42.74
N PHE A 7 9.43 -35.39 -42.68
CA PHE A 7 10.00 -34.08 -42.36
C PHE A 7 9.16 -33.28 -41.34
N LEU A 8 9.77 -33.09 -40.16
CA LEU A 8 9.68 -31.96 -39.22
C LEU A 8 8.31 -31.51 -38.63
N LEU A 9 8.02 -32.14 -37.49
CA LEU A 9 7.71 -31.49 -36.21
C LEU A 9 8.33 -30.08 -36.03
N ALA A 10 7.53 -29.04 -35.74
CA ALA A 10 7.83 -27.96 -34.76
C ALA A 10 6.83 -26.76 -34.81
N VAL A 11 5.88 -26.68 -33.86
CA VAL A 11 5.44 -25.41 -33.23
C VAL A 11 5.00 -25.70 -31.78
N ALA A 12 5.89 -25.48 -30.81
CA ALA A 12 5.58 -25.66 -29.38
C ALA A 12 6.39 -24.73 -28.47
N LEU A 13 6.52 -23.45 -28.84
CA LEU A 13 7.10 -22.40 -27.99
C LEU A 13 6.33 -21.08 -28.17
N ALA A 14 5.56 -20.67 -27.15
CA ALA A 14 5.35 -19.25 -26.73
C ALA A 14 4.23 -19.07 -25.69
N THR A 15 4.34 -19.65 -24.48
CA THR A 15 3.42 -19.31 -23.34
C THR A 15 4.16 -19.15 -22.00
N ALA A 16 5.41 -18.66 -22.04
CA ALA A 16 6.27 -18.50 -20.86
C ALA A 16 6.74 -17.06 -20.61
N ALA A 17 5.81 -16.09 -20.55
CA ALA A 17 6.07 -14.75 -20.00
C ALA A 17 4.80 -14.22 -19.32
N PRO A 18 4.85 -13.95 -18.00
CA PRO A 18 5.10 -12.55 -17.60
C PRO A 18 6.01 -12.38 -16.36
N ARG A 19 6.66 -13.44 -15.88
CA ARG A 19 7.35 -13.44 -14.56
C ARG A 19 8.57 -12.51 -14.44
N LEU A 20 9.21 -12.12 -15.55
CA LEU A 20 10.45 -11.34 -15.53
C LEU A 20 10.23 -9.82 -15.39
N ALA A 21 9.06 -9.29 -15.78
CA ALA A 21 8.80 -7.84 -15.75
C ALA A 21 8.74 -7.28 -14.32
N ALA A 22 8.12 -8.02 -13.39
CA ALA A 22 7.97 -7.59 -11.99
C ALA A 22 9.32 -7.53 -11.21
N ALA A 23 10.34 -8.28 -11.64
CA ALA A 23 11.68 -8.18 -11.08
C ALA A 23 12.36 -6.84 -11.45
N GLN A 24 12.13 -6.32 -12.65
CA GLN A 24 12.65 -5.02 -13.09
C GLN A 24 11.92 -3.83 -12.44
N ASP A 25 10.65 -4.01 -12.05
CA ASP A 25 9.90 -3.04 -11.25
C ASP A 25 10.20 -3.16 -9.73
N GLY A 26 11.20 -3.95 -9.33
CA GLY A 26 11.70 -4.01 -7.94
C GLY A 26 10.76 -4.66 -6.92
N GLY A 27 9.70 -5.33 -7.37
CA GLY A 27 8.76 -6.04 -6.49
C GLY A 27 7.50 -6.50 -7.21
N PHE A 28 6.90 -7.57 -6.71
CA PHE A 28 5.65 -8.11 -7.23
C PHE A 28 4.45 -7.42 -6.56
N PRO A 29 3.44 -6.96 -7.32
CA PRO A 29 2.18 -6.49 -6.76
C PRO A 29 1.57 -7.56 -5.84
N VAL A 30 1.17 -7.16 -4.64
CA VAL A 30 0.53 -8.06 -3.67
C VAL A 30 -0.84 -7.55 -3.24
N GLN A 31 -1.81 -8.45 -3.16
CA GLN A 31 -3.12 -8.11 -2.59
C GLN A 31 -3.00 -7.92 -1.09
N THR A 32 -3.49 -6.79 -0.61
CA THR A 32 -3.53 -6.43 0.81
C THR A 32 -4.97 -6.21 1.27
N THR A 33 -5.17 -6.32 2.58
CA THR A 33 -6.37 -5.86 3.29
C THR A 33 -5.98 -4.72 4.23
N ALA A 34 -6.94 -4.03 4.83
CA ALA A 34 -6.65 -2.96 5.80
C ALA A 34 -5.83 -3.42 7.02
N SER A 35 -5.83 -4.72 7.35
CA SER A 35 -5.06 -5.30 8.46
C SER A 35 -3.69 -5.86 8.04
N THR A 36 -3.38 -5.91 6.74
CA THR A 36 -2.11 -6.46 6.25
C THR A 36 -0.91 -5.62 6.68
N GLN A 37 0.11 -6.31 7.17
CA GLN A 37 1.40 -5.75 7.55
C GLN A 37 2.54 -6.57 6.93
N PHE A 38 3.69 -5.94 6.74
CA PHE A 38 4.93 -6.55 6.29
C PHE A 38 5.95 -6.29 7.38
N VAL A 39 6.15 -7.28 8.25
CA VAL A 39 6.88 -7.17 9.51
C VAL A 39 8.27 -7.75 9.33
N MET A 40 9.30 -7.03 9.78
CA MET A 40 10.65 -7.56 9.87
C MET A 40 10.73 -8.51 11.08
N GLN A 41 10.95 -9.79 10.82
CA GLN A 41 11.01 -10.85 11.81
C GLN A 41 12.13 -11.85 11.48
N ASN A 42 12.99 -12.16 12.47
CA ASN A 42 14.16 -13.01 12.32
C ASN A 42 15.11 -12.59 11.17
N GLY A 43 15.17 -11.29 10.86
CA GLY A 43 15.99 -10.74 9.77
C GLY A 43 15.37 -10.78 8.37
N GLU A 44 14.19 -11.38 8.18
CA GLU A 44 13.44 -11.34 6.91
C GLU A 44 12.08 -10.66 7.09
N VAL A 45 11.45 -10.20 6.01
CA VAL A 45 10.11 -9.61 6.04
C VAL A 45 9.07 -10.69 5.79
N VAL A 46 8.14 -10.82 6.73
CA VAL A 46 6.96 -11.71 6.62
C VAL A 46 5.70 -10.89 6.41
N LYS A 47 4.73 -11.43 5.65
CA LYS A 47 3.37 -10.89 5.60
C LYS A 47 2.65 -11.30 6.88
N ARG A 48 1.95 -10.37 7.52
CA ARG A 48 1.09 -10.63 8.68
C ARG A 48 -0.31 -10.09 8.43
N ASP A 49 -1.31 -10.97 8.52
CA ASP A 49 -2.73 -10.67 8.41
C ASP A 49 -3.42 -11.07 9.73
N GLY A 50 -3.53 -10.11 10.66
CA GLY A 50 -3.98 -10.38 12.03
C GLY A 50 -3.00 -11.30 12.77
N ASN A 51 -3.46 -12.53 13.06
CA ASN A 51 -2.65 -13.58 13.71
C ASN A 51 -1.98 -14.54 12.71
N GLN A 52 -2.29 -14.45 11.42
CA GLN A 52 -1.65 -15.27 10.39
C GLN A 52 -0.33 -14.64 9.95
N ILE A 53 0.74 -15.43 9.94
CA ILE A 53 2.07 -15.04 9.43
C ILE A 53 2.38 -15.91 8.22
N THR A 54 2.83 -15.28 7.14
CA THR A 54 3.16 -15.94 5.87
C THR A 54 4.55 -15.47 5.40
N PRO A 55 5.53 -16.36 5.26
CA PRO A 55 6.83 -16.02 4.69
C PRO A 55 6.69 -15.45 3.28
N LEU A 56 7.55 -14.49 2.94
CA LEU A 56 7.68 -13.98 1.57
C LEU A 56 8.78 -14.74 0.85
N SER A 57 8.55 -15.06 -0.43
CA SER A 57 9.57 -15.66 -1.33
C SER A 57 10.19 -14.66 -2.29
N GLN A 58 9.64 -13.44 -2.36
CA GLN A 58 9.98 -12.41 -3.34
C GLN A 58 9.68 -11.00 -2.80
N ASN A 59 10.33 -9.99 -3.38
CA ASN A 59 10.10 -8.59 -3.04
C ASN A 59 8.65 -8.19 -3.33
N VAL A 60 8.10 -7.31 -2.49
CA VAL A 60 6.72 -6.85 -2.56
C VAL A 60 6.67 -5.43 -3.12
N LYS A 61 5.69 -5.15 -3.99
CA LYS A 61 5.29 -3.80 -4.38
C LYS A 61 3.85 -3.56 -3.92
N LEU A 62 3.63 -2.49 -3.17
CA LEU A 62 2.31 -2.09 -2.68
C LEU A 62 1.59 -1.18 -3.70
N ALA A 63 0.27 -1.05 -3.55
CA ALA A 63 -0.54 -0.16 -4.38
C ALA A 63 -0.10 1.32 -4.26
N SER A 64 0.46 1.73 -3.12
CA SER A 64 1.07 3.05 -2.91
C SER A 64 2.44 3.22 -3.59
N GLY A 65 2.91 2.24 -4.36
CA GLY A 65 4.21 2.27 -5.04
C GLY A 65 5.41 1.92 -4.16
N VAL A 66 5.22 1.79 -2.84
CA VAL A 66 6.25 1.36 -1.89
C VAL A 66 6.75 -0.04 -2.24
N LYS A 67 8.07 -0.21 -2.31
CA LYS A 67 8.74 -1.50 -2.59
C LYS A 67 9.40 -2.02 -1.31
N ILE A 68 9.32 -3.31 -1.06
CA ILE A 68 9.83 -3.95 0.16
C ILE A 68 10.70 -5.15 -0.26
N ASN A 69 11.98 -5.09 0.09
CA ASN A 69 12.89 -6.22 -0.05
C ASN A 69 12.73 -7.16 1.14
N TYR A 70 12.35 -8.41 0.87
CA TYR A 70 12.02 -9.35 1.94
C TYR A 70 13.24 -9.93 2.65
N LYS A 71 14.43 -9.93 2.04
CA LYS A 71 15.63 -10.54 2.63
C LYS A 71 16.39 -9.64 3.60
N ASN A 72 16.13 -8.34 3.58
CA ASN A 72 16.92 -7.36 4.34
C ASN A 72 16.12 -6.16 4.87
N GLY A 73 14.79 -6.17 4.71
CA GLY A 73 13.92 -5.12 5.23
C GLY A 73 14.11 -3.75 4.58
N ILE A 74 14.77 -3.63 3.43
CA ILE A 74 14.87 -2.34 2.72
C ILE A 74 13.50 -2.00 2.12
N VAL A 75 12.97 -0.87 2.55
CA VAL A 75 11.73 -0.26 2.07
C VAL A 75 12.09 0.95 1.21
N GLU A 76 11.71 0.93 -0.05
CA GLU A 76 11.85 2.05 -0.97
C GLU A 76 10.50 2.76 -1.09
N MET A 77 10.40 3.94 -0.49
CA MET A 77 9.27 4.85 -0.66
C MET A 77 9.42 5.61 -1.99
N PRO A 78 8.35 5.74 -2.78
CA PRO A 78 8.38 6.53 -4.01
C PRO A 78 8.66 8.02 -3.71
N ALA A 79 9.04 8.76 -4.74
CA ALA A 79 9.15 10.21 -4.67
C ALA A 79 7.80 10.85 -4.29
N ASP A 80 7.86 11.84 -3.42
CA ASP A 80 6.73 12.70 -3.07
C ASP A 80 7.17 14.17 -2.98
N LYS A 81 6.27 15.06 -2.55
CA LYS A 81 6.54 16.50 -2.45
C LYS A 81 7.51 16.88 -1.35
N LEU A 82 7.67 16.04 -0.32
CA LEU A 82 8.59 16.26 0.79
C LEU A 82 9.97 15.67 0.48
N ASN A 83 10.03 14.64 -0.36
CA ASN A 83 11.26 14.04 -0.85
C ASN A 83 11.12 13.62 -2.33
N ALA A 84 11.53 14.52 -3.21
CA ALA A 84 11.45 14.35 -4.66
C ALA A 84 12.33 13.22 -5.24
N SER A 85 13.26 12.66 -4.46
CA SER A 85 14.08 11.51 -4.85
C SER A 85 13.53 10.17 -4.31
N GLY A 86 12.46 10.21 -3.52
CA GLY A 86 12.02 9.07 -2.72
C GLY A 86 12.96 8.76 -1.56
N LYS A 87 12.58 7.81 -0.71
CA LYS A 87 13.32 7.51 0.53
C LYS A 87 13.54 6.02 0.70
N LYS A 88 14.78 5.62 1.00
CA LYS A 88 15.09 4.27 1.45
C LYS A 88 15.15 4.22 2.97
N ILE A 89 14.50 3.22 3.56
CA ILE A 89 14.46 2.96 5.01
C ILE A 89 14.79 1.47 5.19
N THR A 90 15.64 1.13 6.17
CA THR A 90 15.90 -0.27 6.53
C THR A 90 15.10 -0.59 7.80
N LEU A 91 14.19 -1.56 7.70
CA LEU A 91 13.47 -2.10 8.85
C LEU A 91 14.42 -2.85 9.79
N ARG A 92 14.19 -2.76 11.09
CA ARG A 92 14.78 -3.61 12.12
C ARG A 92 13.71 -4.53 12.70
N GLU A 93 14.13 -5.52 13.48
CA GLU A 93 13.25 -6.50 14.12
C GLU A 93 12.03 -5.84 14.79
N GLY A 94 10.83 -6.29 14.43
CA GLY A 94 9.55 -5.76 14.90
C GLY A 94 9.02 -4.53 14.17
N ASP A 95 9.85 -3.79 13.41
CA ASP A 95 9.37 -2.71 12.54
C ASP A 95 8.49 -3.31 11.42
N TYR A 96 7.50 -2.56 10.93
CA TYR A 96 6.62 -3.04 9.87
C TYR A 96 6.11 -1.95 8.93
N VAL A 97 5.84 -2.35 7.68
CA VAL A 97 5.08 -1.55 6.71
C VAL A 97 3.63 -2.00 6.76
N ARG A 98 2.68 -1.06 6.78
CA ARG A 98 1.24 -1.37 6.63
C ARG A 98 0.87 -1.50 5.16
N ALA A 99 -0.32 -2.03 4.87
CA ALA A 99 -0.91 -2.13 3.54
C ALA A 99 -0.88 -0.82 2.72
N ASP A 100 -0.95 0.33 3.40
CA ASP A 100 -0.91 1.67 2.81
C ASP A 100 0.50 2.17 2.45
N GLY A 101 1.56 1.42 2.77
CA GLY A 101 2.96 1.83 2.61
C GLY A 101 3.50 2.70 3.74
N GLY A 102 2.71 3.00 4.77
CA GLY A 102 3.17 3.68 5.97
C GLY A 102 4.05 2.77 6.82
N VAL A 103 5.24 3.26 7.21
CA VAL A 103 6.18 2.54 8.06
C VAL A 103 5.91 2.86 9.54
N VAL A 104 5.90 1.82 10.36
CA VAL A 104 5.80 1.88 11.81
C VAL A 104 7.05 1.25 12.41
N PHE A 105 7.69 1.98 13.32
CA PHE A 105 8.87 1.54 14.05
C PHE A 105 8.50 0.92 15.40
N ALA A 106 9.09 -0.21 15.74
CA ALA A 106 8.96 -0.87 17.04
C ALA A 106 9.91 -0.28 18.09
N THR A 107 11.02 0.35 17.68
CA THR A 107 12.01 0.93 18.60
C THR A 107 12.31 2.40 18.30
N PRO A 108 12.68 3.21 19.32
CA PRO A 108 13.17 4.58 19.10
C PRO A 108 14.42 4.62 18.21
N GLY A 109 15.31 3.63 18.35
CA GLY A 109 16.53 3.52 17.54
C GLY A 109 16.25 3.31 16.05
N SER A 110 15.21 2.55 15.70
CA SER A 110 14.73 2.42 14.32
C SER A 110 14.19 3.74 13.78
N ALA A 111 13.34 4.43 14.56
CA ALA A 111 12.73 5.70 14.15
C ALA A 111 13.76 6.82 13.97
N ALA A 112 14.77 6.90 14.85
CA ALA A 112 15.88 7.85 14.75
C ALA A 112 16.73 7.58 13.51
N ALA A 113 17.13 6.32 13.29
CA ALA A 113 17.89 5.92 12.11
C ALA A 113 17.14 6.22 10.79
N ALA A 114 15.83 5.95 10.75
CA ALA A 114 15.00 6.28 9.60
C ALA A 114 14.91 7.78 9.33
N LYS A 115 15.06 8.65 10.35
CA LYS A 115 15.13 10.12 10.19
C LYS A 115 16.53 10.62 9.81
N GLY A 116 17.56 9.76 9.77
CA GLY A 116 18.96 10.18 9.66
C GLY A 116 19.49 10.85 10.94
N ALA A 117 18.81 10.68 12.06
CA ALA A 117 19.20 11.23 13.36
C ALA A 117 20.13 10.26 14.11
N ALA A 118 20.99 10.81 14.95
CA ALA A 118 21.82 10.03 15.87
C ALA A 118 20.95 9.16 16.81
N PRO A 119 21.42 7.96 17.22
CA PRO A 119 20.63 7.07 18.07
C PRO A 119 20.29 7.72 19.42
N THR A 120 19.00 7.80 19.72
CA THR A 120 18.49 8.30 21.01
C THR A 120 18.81 7.35 22.17
N PRO A 121 18.99 7.86 23.40
CA PRO A 121 19.27 7.04 24.58
C PRO A 121 18.19 5.98 24.87
N PRO A 122 18.56 4.84 25.49
CA PRO A 122 17.59 3.86 25.98
C PRO A 122 16.61 4.48 26.99
N GLY A 123 15.33 4.10 26.90
CA GLY A 123 14.28 4.53 27.85
C GLY A 123 13.53 5.81 27.47
N ALA A 124 13.86 6.47 26.36
CA ALA A 124 13.11 7.65 25.92
C ALA A 124 11.69 7.28 25.43
N ILE A 125 10.66 7.79 26.11
CA ILE A 125 9.25 7.65 25.73
C ILE A 125 8.99 8.55 24.53
N TYR A 126 8.58 7.98 23.39
CA TYR A 126 8.24 8.74 22.19
C TYR A 126 6.94 8.28 21.54
N GLU A 127 6.20 9.24 21.02
CA GLU A 127 5.00 9.01 20.23
C GLU A 127 5.30 8.26 18.93
N LYS A 128 4.33 7.46 18.50
CA LYS A 128 4.43 6.56 17.35
C LYS A 128 4.60 7.33 16.04
N TYR A 129 5.85 7.56 15.63
CA TYR A 129 6.17 8.19 14.35
C TYR A 129 5.78 7.27 13.18
N VAL A 130 4.78 7.70 12.41
CA VAL A 130 4.34 7.04 11.17
C VAL A 130 4.84 7.84 9.98
N GLN A 131 5.85 7.33 9.27
CA GLN A 131 6.20 7.92 7.98
C GLN A 131 5.24 7.39 6.92
N ARG A 132 4.45 8.29 6.33
CA ARG A 132 3.43 7.99 5.32
C ARG A 132 3.99 8.26 3.92
N GLY A 133 3.63 7.40 2.96
CA GLY A 133 3.88 7.67 1.53
C GLY A 133 2.85 8.63 0.93
N PRO A 134 3.01 9.01 -0.35
CA PRO A 134 2.02 9.81 -1.07
C PRO A 134 0.67 9.08 -1.16
N GLY A 135 -0.43 9.76 -0.79
CA GLY A 135 -1.80 9.24 -0.94
C GLY A 135 -2.79 9.47 0.22
N TYR A 136 -2.40 10.15 1.32
CA TYR A 136 -3.00 9.81 2.62
C TYR A 136 -4.20 10.61 3.16
N ALA A 137 -4.39 11.86 2.75
CA ALA A 137 -4.97 12.94 3.58
C ALA A 137 -4.27 13.13 4.97
N ASP A 138 -4.48 14.27 5.62
CA ASP A 138 -4.04 14.47 7.02
C ASP A 138 -5.03 13.75 7.96
N PRO A 139 -4.61 12.91 8.94
CA PRO A 139 -5.49 12.34 9.94
C PRO A 139 -6.45 13.35 10.62
N ALA A 140 -5.99 14.59 10.85
CA ALA A 140 -6.81 15.65 11.43
C ALA A 140 -7.93 16.12 10.49
N GLN A 141 -7.74 16.00 9.17
CA GLN A 141 -8.74 16.32 8.14
C GLN A 141 -9.62 15.12 7.77
N ARG A 142 -9.09 13.89 7.92
CA ARG A 142 -9.76 12.64 7.53
C ARG A 142 -11.01 12.36 8.36
N VAL A 143 -10.97 12.60 9.68
CA VAL A 143 -12.16 12.40 10.54
C VAL A 143 -13.30 13.38 10.19
N PRO A 144 -13.07 14.71 10.05
CA PRO A 144 -14.05 15.63 9.48
C PRO A 144 -14.61 15.21 8.12
N MET A 145 -13.76 14.79 7.18
CA MET A 145 -14.19 14.34 5.86
C MET A 145 -15.06 13.07 5.90
N LEU A 146 -14.72 12.10 6.76
CA LEU A 146 -15.53 10.89 6.97
C LEU A 146 -16.89 11.21 7.60
N ASN A 147 -16.95 12.13 8.58
CA ASN A 147 -18.20 12.58 9.17
C ASN A 147 -19.09 13.26 8.10
N LYS A 148 -18.51 14.14 7.28
CA LYS A 148 -19.23 14.78 6.16
C LYS A 148 -19.74 13.76 5.13
N LYS A 149 -19.01 12.66 4.90
CA LYS A 149 -19.48 11.56 4.04
C LYS A 149 -20.72 10.86 4.63
N ILE A 150 -20.71 10.62 5.94
CA ILE A 150 -21.85 10.02 6.65
C ILE A 150 -23.08 10.94 6.58
N GLU A 151 -22.91 12.25 6.74
CA GLU A 151 -23.99 13.24 6.58
C GLU A 151 -24.60 13.21 5.18
N LEU A 152 -23.78 13.25 4.13
CA LEU A 152 -24.25 13.19 2.74
C LEU A 152 -24.95 11.86 2.40
N LEU A 153 -24.45 10.74 2.91
CA LEU A 153 -25.09 9.43 2.77
C LEU A 153 -26.45 9.41 3.49
N ASN A 154 -26.54 9.95 4.70
CA ASN A 154 -27.79 10.04 5.45
C ASN A 154 -28.82 10.94 4.73
N GLN A 155 -28.39 12.05 4.14
CA GLN A 155 -29.25 12.90 3.28
C GLN A 155 -29.73 12.14 2.04
N LYS A 156 -28.84 11.40 1.36
CA LYS A 156 -29.22 10.58 0.20
C LYS A 156 -30.23 9.49 0.58
N ILE A 157 -30.01 8.79 1.69
CA ILE A 157 -30.95 7.79 2.23
C ILE A 157 -32.30 8.45 2.55
N SER A 158 -32.30 9.60 3.23
CA SER A 158 -33.52 10.33 3.61
C SER A 158 -34.30 10.90 2.42
N LEU A 159 -33.65 11.14 1.27
CA LEU A 159 -34.35 11.46 0.02
C LEU A 159 -34.94 10.21 -0.60
N LEU A 160 -34.13 9.16 -0.80
CA LEU A 160 -34.56 7.90 -1.43
C LEU A 160 -35.64 7.16 -0.61
N SER A 161 -35.71 7.37 0.70
CA SER A 161 -36.70 6.74 1.58
C SER A 161 -38.07 7.44 1.61
N GLN A 162 -38.28 8.54 0.88
CA GLN A 162 -39.53 9.33 0.95
C GLN A 162 -40.76 8.68 0.30
N GLY A 163 -40.68 7.42 -0.14
CA GLY A 163 -41.84 6.65 -0.61
C GLY A 163 -42.55 7.24 -1.84
N ARG A 164 -41.86 8.11 -2.60
CA ARG A 164 -42.39 8.73 -3.81
C ARG A 164 -42.32 7.77 -5.00
N SER A 165 -43.28 7.90 -5.91
CA SER A 165 -43.33 7.15 -7.18
C SER A 165 -42.30 7.64 -8.19
N ASP A 166 -41.85 8.89 -8.06
CA ASP A 166 -40.73 9.49 -8.77
C ASP A 166 -39.42 9.37 -7.96
N LEU A 167 -38.36 8.89 -8.61
CA LEU A 167 -37.02 8.82 -8.02
C LEU A 167 -36.48 10.25 -7.79
N PRO A 168 -36.19 10.66 -6.54
CA PRO A 168 -35.70 12.01 -6.27
C PRO A 168 -34.30 12.23 -6.86
N ASP A 169 -34.03 13.44 -7.35
CA ASP A 169 -32.74 13.77 -7.96
C ASP A 169 -31.62 13.80 -6.90
N THR A 170 -30.72 12.83 -6.98
CA THR A 170 -29.56 12.68 -6.08
C THR A 170 -28.25 13.14 -6.71
N LYS A 171 -28.25 13.62 -7.97
CA LYS A 171 -27.02 13.94 -8.72
C LYS A 171 -26.09 14.92 -8.01
N ALA A 172 -26.64 15.91 -7.32
CA ALA A 172 -25.86 16.88 -6.55
C ALA A 172 -25.16 16.24 -5.34
N LEU A 173 -25.83 15.32 -4.64
CA LEU A 173 -25.24 14.55 -3.54
C LEU A 173 -24.20 13.55 -4.05
N ASP A 174 -24.46 12.93 -5.20
CA ASP A 174 -23.53 11.98 -5.82
C ASP A 174 -22.24 12.66 -6.29
N ALA A 175 -22.34 13.86 -6.89
CA ALA A 175 -21.17 14.67 -7.22
C ALA A 175 -20.35 15.05 -5.97
N GLN A 176 -21.02 15.44 -4.88
CA GLN A 176 -20.35 15.78 -3.61
C GLN A 176 -19.70 14.58 -2.94
N LEU A 177 -20.34 13.41 -2.95
CA LEU A 177 -19.77 12.16 -2.46
C LEU A 177 -18.55 11.74 -3.27
N MET A 178 -18.59 11.89 -4.60
CA MET A 178 -17.50 11.52 -5.50
C MET A 178 -16.28 12.45 -5.35
N ASP A 179 -16.50 13.76 -5.18
CA ASP A 179 -15.43 14.72 -4.87
C ASP A 179 -14.83 14.47 -3.47
N LEU A 180 -15.66 14.21 -2.47
CA LEU A 180 -15.21 13.90 -1.11
C LEU A 180 -14.41 12.58 -1.05
N ASP A 181 -14.79 11.58 -1.85
CA ASP A 181 -14.00 10.35 -2.02
C ASP A 181 -12.70 10.58 -2.81
N ALA A 182 -12.69 11.48 -3.80
CA ALA A 182 -11.45 11.90 -4.44
C ALA A 182 -10.50 12.59 -3.43
N GLN A 183 -11.02 13.45 -2.55
CA GLN A 183 -10.24 14.10 -1.48
C GLN A 183 -9.75 13.11 -0.41
N LEU A 184 -10.59 12.15 0.02
CA LEU A 184 -10.22 11.12 1.01
C LEU A 184 -9.15 10.14 0.50
N ASN A 185 -9.04 9.97 -0.82
CA ASN A 185 -8.02 9.16 -1.47
C ASN A 185 -6.89 10.00 -2.11
N ALA A 186 -6.92 11.33 -1.94
CA ALA A 186 -5.93 12.22 -2.54
C ALA A 186 -4.60 12.17 -1.77
N PRO A 187 -3.45 12.22 -2.46
CA PRO A 187 -2.19 12.52 -1.83
C PRO A 187 -2.25 13.89 -1.14
N VAL A 188 -1.79 13.92 0.12
CA VAL A 188 -1.62 15.17 0.90
C VAL A 188 -0.88 16.18 0.04
N LYS A 189 -1.42 17.40 -0.05
CA LYS A 189 -0.84 18.45 -0.89
C LYS A 189 0.45 19.03 -0.33
#